data_AF-A0A662CCA4-F1
#
_entry.id   AF-A0A662CCA4-F1
#
_cell.length_a   1.000
_cell.length_b   1.000
_cell.length_c   1.000
_cell.angle_alpha   90.00
_cell.angle_beta   90.00
_cell.angle_gamma   90.00
#
_symmetry.space_group_name_H-M   'P 1'
#
loop_
_entity.id
_entity.type
_entity.pdbx_description
1 polymer ?
#
loop_
_entity_poly.entity_id
_entity_poly.type
_entity_poly.pdbx_seq_one_letter_code
_entity_poly.pdbx_strand_id
1 'polypeptide(L)'
;MNWDYIPNSCGLVTSKGWASFTKESQKCVSCHKSATSFVVKEWKKSKHSKNGVGCYECHGTTKNNPAAYKHMGLIISTLVTPEQCARCHPGVVKE
;
A
#
# COMPACT_ATOMS: atom_id res chain seq x y z
N MET A 1 27.45 -7.15 -2.31
CA MET A 1 26.25 -7.84 -2.81
C MET A 1 25.55 -6.94 -3.82
N ASN A 2 25.83 -7.17 -5.10
CA ASN A 2 25.17 -6.55 -6.25
C ASN A 2 23.89 -7.30 -6.59
N TRP A 3 22.80 -6.57 -6.87
CA TRP A 3 21.46 -7.13 -7.13
C TRP A 3 21.10 -7.17 -8.63
N ASP A 4 22.07 -7.05 -9.54
CA ASP A 4 21.82 -6.81 -10.96
C ASP A 4 21.82 -8.04 -11.87
N TYR A 5 21.68 -9.28 -11.36
CA TYR A 5 21.59 -10.43 -12.26
C TYR A 5 20.81 -11.62 -11.69
N ILE A 6 19.52 -11.69 -12.03
CA ILE A 6 18.80 -12.97 -12.13
C ILE A 6 18.11 -12.98 -13.51
N PRO A 7 18.50 -13.88 -14.43
CA PRO A 7 17.86 -14.00 -15.73
C PRO A 7 16.48 -14.64 -15.53
N ASN A 8 15.43 -13.84 -15.69
CA ASN A 8 14.05 -14.32 -15.69
C ASN A 8 13.75 -15.08 -16.99
N SER A 9 14.00 -16.38 -16.99
CA SER A 9 13.44 -17.33 -17.94
C SER A 9 12.70 -18.43 -17.20
N CYS A 10 11.52 -18.13 -16.64
CA CYS A 10 10.42 -19.10 -16.51
C CYS A 10 9.14 -18.39 -16.01
N GLY A 11 8.08 -18.41 -16.81
CA GLY A 11 6.70 -18.23 -16.32
C GLY A 11 6.21 -16.78 -16.24
N LEU A 12 5.44 -16.39 -17.25
CA LEU A 12 4.55 -15.23 -17.27
C LEU A 12 3.50 -15.32 -16.14
N VAL A 13 3.83 -14.83 -14.96
CA VAL A 13 2.85 -14.21 -14.07
C VAL A 13 3.32 -12.77 -13.92
N THR A 14 2.67 -11.85 -14.62
CA THR A 14 2.97 -10.42 -14.56
C THR A 14 2.58 -9.88 -13.18
N SER A 15 3.40 -10.19 -12.17
CA SER A 15 3.31 -9.52 -10.89
C SER A 15 3.49 -8.03 -11.15
N LYS A 16 2.42 -7.26 -10.91
CA LYS A 16 2.42 -5.80 -10.97
C LYS A 16 3.60 -5.29 -10.15
N GLY A 17 4.64 -4.81 -10.83
CA GLY A 17 5.88 -4.36 -10.22
C GLY A 17 5.71 -3.01 -9.52
N TRP A 18 6.80 -2.47 -8.95
CA TRP A 18 6.81 -1.20 -8.21
C TRP A 18 6.05 -0.04 -8.90
N ALA A 19 6.07 0.01 -10.24
CA ALA A 19 5.38 1.01 -11.04
C ALA A 19 3.83 0.95 -10.95
N SER A 20 3.25 -0.11 -10.40
CA SER A 20 1.79 -0.25 -10.25
C SER A 20 1.21 0.51 -9.05
N PHE A 21 2.05 1.05 -8.16
CA PHE A 21 1.60 1.81 -6.98
C PHE A 21 1.59 3.31 -7.26
N THR A 22 0.69 4.04 -6.60
CA THR A 22 0.67 5.51 -6.64
C THR A 22 1.99 6.10 -6.14
N LYS A 23 2.31 7.34 -6.54
CA LYS A 23 3.53 8.04 -6.11
C LYS A 23 3.56 8.19 -4.59
N GLU A 24 2.41 8.38 -3.98
CA GLU A 24 2.19 8.45 -2.54
C GLU A 24 2.54 7.11 -1.88
N SER A 25 1.97 6.00 -2.35
CA SER A 25 2.29 4.66 -1.83
C SER A 25 3.76 4.28 -2.02
N GLN A 26 4.39 4.68 -3.12
CA GLN A 26 5.83 4.49 -3.33
C GLN A 26 6.67 5.25 -2.28
N LYS A 27 6.29 6.48 -1.92
CA LYS A 27 6.93 7.25 -0.83
C LYS A 27 6.75 6.58 0.52
N CYS A 28 5.56 6.03 0.80
CA CYS A 28 5.30 5.28 2.02
C CYS A 28 6.26 4.08 2.13
N VAL A 29 6.29 3.23 1.10
CA VAL A 29 7.10 2.01 1.13
C VAL A 29 8.61 2.31 1.12
N SER A 30 9.05 3.38 0.45
CA SER A 30 10.48 3.73 0.41
C SER A 30 11.04 4.08 1.78
N CYS A 31 10.25 4.70 2.66
CA CYS A 31 10.64 5.00 4.04
C CYS A 31 10.33 3.82 4.99
N HIS A 32 9.12 3.27 4.91
CA HIS A 32 8.66 2.23 5.83
C HIS A 32 9.35 0.87 5.65
N LYS A 33 9.99 0.61 4.50
CA LYS A 33 10.84 -0.60 4.34
C LYS A 33 11.96 -0.66 5.38
N SER A 34 12.42 0.49 5.86
CA SER A 34 13.45 0.61 6.91
C SER A 34 12.82 0.89 8.26
N ALA A 35 11.93 1.88 8.35
CA ALA A 35 11.35 2.31 9.64
C ALA A 35 10.46 1.23 10.29
N THR A 36 9.69 0.48 9.50
CA THR A 36 8.77 -0.56 9.97
C THR A 36 8.77 -1.73 9.00
N SER A 37 9.94 -2.36 8.84
CA SER A 37 10.17 -3.38 7.80
C SER A 37 9.18 -4.55 7.85
N PHE A 38 8.71 -4.93 9.05
CA PHE A 38 7.73 -5.99 9.24
C PHE A 38 6.37 -5.67 8.61
N VAL A 39 5.86 -4.43 8.75
CA VAL A 39 4.60 -3.99 8.13
C VAL A 39 4.68 -4.11 6.61
N VAL A 40 5.78 -3.65 6.02
CA VAL A 40 5.99 -3.72 4.57
C VAL A 40 6.09 -5.17 4.10
N LYS A 41 6.75 -6.04 4.86
CA LYS A 41 6.86 -7.47 4.54
C LYS A 41 5.49 -8.15 4.57
N GLU A 42 4.66 -7.89 5.57
CA GLU A 42 3.32 -8.46 5.64
C GLU A 42 2.41 -7.92 4.53
N TRP A 43 2.41 -6.61 4.31
CA TRP A 43 1.66 -6.01 3.19
C TRP A 43 2.08 -6.63 1.84
N LYS A 44 3.38 -6.81 1.57
CA LYS A 44 3.87 -7.43 0.31
C LYS A 44 3.36 -8.84 0.07
N LYS A 45 3.06 -9.61 1.12
CA LYS A 45 2.50 -10.97 0.99
C LYS A 45 1.01 -10.95 0.62
N SER A 46 0.30 -9.85 0.92
CA SER A 46 -1.15 -9.72 0.75
C SER A 46 -1.60 -9.72 -0.72
N LYS A 47 -2.88 -10.04 -0.94
CA LYS A 47 -3.53 -9.86 -2.24
C LYS A 47 -3.64 -8.38 -2.64
N HIS A 48 -3.75 -7.48 -1.67
CA HIS A 48 -3.81 -6.03 -1.92
C HIS A 48 -2.55 -5.54 -2.63
N SER A 49 -1.36 -5.86 -2.11
CA SER A 49 -0.09 -5.48 -2.73
C SER A 49 0.04 -6.05 -4.16
N LYS A 50 -0.30 -7.33 -4.35
CA LYS A 50 -0.25 -8.00 -5.66
C LYS A 50 -1.18 -7.40 -6.71
N ASN A 51 -2.24 -6.70 -6.28
CA ASN A 51 -3.23 -6.09 -7.17
C ASN A 51 -3.07 -4.57 -7.32
N GLY A 52 -2.01 -3.98 -6.75
CA GLY A 52 -1.72 -2.55 -6.87
C GLY A 52 -2.32 -1.67 -5.78
N VAL A 53 -2.89 -2.26 -4.72
CA VAL A 53 -3.38 -1.53 -3.55
C VAL A 53 -2.23 -1.36 -2.55
N GLY A 54 -1.67 -0.15 -2.49
CA GLY A 54 -0.59 0.24 -1.60
C GLY A 54 -1.07 0.84 -0.29
N CYS A 55 -0.14 1.49 0.41
CA CYS A 55 -0.38 2.06 1.74
C CYS A 55 -1.37 3.22 1.70
N TYR A 56 -1.19 4.13 0.75
CA TYR A 56 -1.96 5.37 0.65
C TYR A 56 -3.40 5.13 0.22
N GLU A 57 -3.68 4.05 -0.52
CA GLU A 57 -5.04 3.72 -0.95
C GLU A 57 -5.97 3.44 0.24
N CYS A 58 -5.44 2.91 1.35
CA CYS A 58 -6.19 2.69 2.59
C CYS A 58 -6.03 3.83 3.60
N HIS A 59 -4.79 4.30 3.81
CA HIS A 59 -4.47 5.27 4.87
C HIS A 59 -4.70 6.73 4.45
N GLY A 60 -4.73 7.01 3.15
CA GLY A 60 -4.99 8.34 2.60
C GLY A 60 -6.40 8.80 2.97
N THR A 61 -6.48 10.01 3.53
CA THR A 61 -7.75 10.56 4.01
C THR A 61 -7.82 12.06 3.79
N THR A 62 -8.98 12.64 4.09
CA THR A 62 -9.22 14.08 4.04
C THR A 62 -8.99 14.70 5.41
N LYS A 63 -8.77 16.02 5.45
CA LYS A 63 -8.61 16.77 6.71
C LYS A 63 -9.85 16.75 7.60
N ASN A 64 -11.00 16.40 7.04
CA ASN A 64 -12.26 16.35 7.78
C ASN A 64 -12.43 15.04 8.56
N ASN A 65 -11.58 14.03 8.32
CA ASN A 65 -11.56 12.82 9.15
C ASN A 65 -10.96 13.19 10.53
N PRO A 66 -11.67 12.95 11.65
CA PRO A 66 -11.19 13.31 12.99
C PRO A 66 -9.86 12.65 13.39
N ALA A 67 -9.53 11.50 12.80
CA ALA A 67 -8.28 10.79 13.02
C ALA A 67 -7.19 11.15 11.97
N ALA A 68 -7.39 12.19 11.17
CA ALA A 68 -6.45 12.64 10.17
C ALA A 68 -5.31 13.47 10.78
N TYR A 69 -4.10 13.25 10.29
CA TYR A 69 -2.94 14.08 10.62
C TYR A 69 -1.97 14.18 9.43
N LYS A 70 -1.09 15.17 9.48
CA LYS A 70 -0.03 15.34 8.46
C LYS A 70 1.11 14.37 8.72
N HIS A 71 1.53 13.66 7.68
CA HIS A 71 2.71 12.79 7.72
C HIS A 71 3.48 12.88 6.41
N MET A 72 4.71 13.38 6.46
CA MET A 72 5.61 13.51 5.30
C MET A 72 4.98 14.24 4.09
N GLY A 73 4.20 15.29 4.36
CA GLY A 73 3.52 16.09 3.33
C GLY A 73 2.20 15.51 2.82
N LEU A 74 1.74 14.38 3.36
CA LEU A 74 0.45 13.76 3.05
C LEU A 74 -0.52 13.91 4.23
N ILE A 75 -1.82 13.81 3.96
CA ILE A 75 -2.86 13.69 5.01
C ILE A 75 -3.26 12.23 5.09
N ILE A 76 -3.02 11.61 6.24
CA ILE A 76 -3.29 10.19 6.46
C ILE A 76 -4.05 9.98 7.77
N SER A 77 -4.62 8.79 7.92
CA SER A 77 -4.98 8.22 9.21
C SER A 77 -4.42 6.82 9.33
N THR A 78 -3.90 6.46 10.50
CA THR A 78 -3.50 5.08 10.82
C THR A 78 -4.71 4.18 11.07
N LEU A 79 -5.84 4.76 11.43
CA LEU A 79 -7.10 4.04 11.61
C LEU A 79 -7.80 3.89 10.25
N VAL A 80 -7.85 2.65 9.77
CA VAL A 80 -8.65 2.26 8.59
C VAL A 80 -9.98 1.71 9.09
N THR A 81 -11.07 2.39 8.76
CA THR A 81 -12.47 2.07 9.09
C THR A 81 -13.14 1.28 7.96
N PRO A 82 -14.31 0.66 8.21
CA PRO A 82 -15.07 -0.05 7.16
C PRO A 82 -15.37 0.83 5.93
N GLU A 83 -15.56 2.14 6.11
CA GLU A 83 -15.84 3.07 5.01
C GLU A 83 -14.68 3.16 4.00
N GLN A 84 -13.42 3.00 4.41
CA GLN A 84 -12.31 2.95 3.44
C GLN A 84 -12.31 1.63 2.67
N CYS A 85 -12.64 0.51 3.31
CA CYS A 85 -12.82 -0.78 2.65
C CYS A 85 -13.96 -0.73 1.61
N ALA A 86 -15.06 -0.04 1.95
CA ALA A 86 -16.26 0.10 1.13
C ALA A 86 -16.02 0.74 -0.24
N ARG A 87 -14.97 1.57 -0.36
CA ARG A 87 -14.59 2.22 -1.62
C ARG A 87 -14.31 1.22 -2.74
N CYS A 88 -13.78 0.04 -2.39
CA CYS A 88 -13.49 -1.05 -3.32
C CYS A 88 -14.37 -2.29 -3.09
N HIS A 89 -14.84 -2.49 -1.85
CA HIS A 89 -15.63 -3.64 -1.44
C HIS A 89 -16.98 -3.22 -0.81
N PRO A 90 -17.88 -2.56 -1.55
CA PRO A 90 -19.12 -2.00 -0.99
C PRO A 90 -20.09 -3.07 -0.45
N GLY A 91 -19.93 -4.34 -0.84
CA GLY A 91 -20.79 -5.44 -0.42
C GLY A 91 -20.33 -6.21 0.83
N VAL A 92 -19.14 -5.92 1.39
CA VAL A 92 -18.59 -6.67 2.53
C VAL A 92 -18.57 -5.89 3.85
N VAL A 93 -19.08 -4.66 3.80
CA VAL A 93 -19.04 -3.68 4.90
C VAL A 93 -20.41 -3.40 5.50
N LYS A 94 -21.46 -4.03 4.96
CA LYS A 94 -22.81 -3.99 5.52
C LYS A 94 -22.97 -5.21 6.42
N GLU A 95 -23.45 -5.00 7.64
CA GLU A 95 -23.89 -6.05 8.55
C GLU A 95 -25.19 -6.70 8.04
#